data_AF-E2BPQ6-F1
#
_entry.id   AF-E2BPQ6-F1
#
_cell.length_a   1.000
_cell.length_b   1.000
_cell.length_c   1.000
_cell.angle_alpha   90.00
_cell.angle_beta   90.00
_cell.angle_gamma   90.00
#
_symmetry.space_group_name_H-M   'P 1'
#
loop_
_entity.id
_entity.type
_entity.pdbx_description
1 polymer ?
#
loop_
_entity_poly.entity_id
_entity_poly.type
_entity_poly.pdbx_seq_one_letter_code
_entity_poly.pdbx_strand_id
1 'polypeptide(L)' 'FEEALLFCFNLKKSAAEARRLFEETYTIEHAPSKTICEDWFKRFRRGDFDTEDKERSGRPKTIEDADLQALLD' A
#
# COMPACT_ATOMS: atom_id res chain seq x y z
N PHE A 1 -0.52 -7.72 5.04
CA PHE A 1 0.80 -7.61 5.72
C PHE A 1 1.11 -6.16 6.14
N GLU A 2 0.39 -5.18 5.60
CA GLU A 2 0.50 -3.73 5.78
C GLU A 2 0.31 -3.32 7.24
N GLU A 3 -0.76 -3.79 7.89
CA GLU A 3 -1.02 -3.55 9.31
C GLU A 3 0.09 -4.08 10.21
N ALA A 4 0.63 -5.26 9.89
CA ALA A 4 1.75 -5.85 10.61
C ALA A 4 3.06 -5.08 10.37
N LEU A 5 3.27 -4.47 9.19
CA LEU A 5 4.38 -3.55 8.94
C LEU A 5 4.22 -2.26 9.77
N LEU A 6 3.01 -1.72 9.85
CA LEU A 6 2.69 -0.54 10.68
C LEU A 6 2.92 -0.84 12.16
N PHE A 7 2.50 -2.01 12.64
CA PHE A 7 2.79 -2.48 14.00
C PHE A 7 4.30 -2.55 14.26
N CYS A 8 5.08 -3.15 13.36
CA CYS A 8 6.54 -3.20 13.48
C CYS A 8 7.18 -1.80 13.51
N PHE A 9 6.67 -0.88 12.67
CA PHE A 9 7.12 0.50 12.64
C PHE A 9 6.85 1.22 13.98
N ASN A 10 5.68 1.01 14.57
CA ASN A 10 5.31 1.57 15.87
C ASN A 10 6.20 1.03 17.01
N LEU A 11 6.62 -0.24 16.91
CA LEU A 11 7.63 -0.85 17.78
C LEU A 11 9.06 -0.35 17.55
N LYS A 12 9.27 0.66 16.69
CA LYS A 12 10.58 1.21 16.33
C LYS A 12 11.54 0.20 15.70
N LYS A 13 11.01 -0.90 15.16
CA LYS A 13 11.80 -1.83 14.34
C LYS A 13 12.14 -1.19 13.01
N SER A 14 13.22 -1.65 12.39
CA SER A 14 13.57 -1.33 11.01
C SER A 14 12.80 -2.19 10.00
N ALA A 15 12.78 -1.77 8.74
CA ALA A 15 12.19 -2.56 7.65
C ALA A 15 12.86 -3.94 7.50
N ALA A 16 14.17 -4.02 7.80
CA ALA A 16 14.92 -5.27 7.75
C ALA A 16 14.51 -6.23 8.88
N GLU A 17 14.30 -5.72 10.09
CA GLU A 17 13.80 -6.52 11.22
C GLU A 17 12.35 -6.95 11.01
N ALA A 18 11.49 -6.06 10.49
CA ALA A 18 10.13 -6.40 10.12
C ALA A 18 10.10 -7.53 9.10
N ARG A 19 10.89 -7.44 8.01
CA ARG A 19 11.01 -8.51 7.02
C ARG A 19 11.43 -9.84 7.63
N ARG A 20 12.45 -9.86 8.51
CA ARG A 20 12.88 -11.09 9.19
C ARG A 20 11.76 -11.68 10.03
N LEU A 21 10.98 -10.85 10.73
CA LEU A 21 9.82 -11.30 11.48
C LEU A 21 8.77 -11.94 10.57
N PHE A 22 8.50 -11.34 9.40
CA PHE A 22 7.59 -11.95 8.42
C PHE A 22 8.10 -13.28 7.88
N GLU A 23 9.40 -13.41 7.61
CA GLU A 23 10.02 -14.67 7.15
C GLU A 23 9.97 -15.78 8.22
N GLU A 24 9.96 -15.40 9.51
CA GLU A 24 9.90 -16.33 10.64
C GLU A 24 8.46 -16.73 11.00
N THR A 25 7.49 -15.82 10.85
CA THR A 25 6.09 -16.04 11.25
C THR A 25 5.16 -16.45 10.10
N TYR A 26 5.43 -15.99 8.89
CA TYR A 26 4.68 -16.35 7.68
C TYR A 26 5.54 -17.25 6.80
N THR A 27 4.89 -18.16 6.06
CA THR A 27 5.61 -18.90 5.01
C THR A 27 6.24 -17.90 4.04
N ILE A 28 7.46 -18.20 3.56
CA ILE A 28 8.25 -17.31 2.70
C ILE A 28 7.44 -16.80 1.50
N GLU A 29 6.49 -17.58 1.00
CA GLU A 29 5.57 -17.23 -0.10
C GLU A 29 4.67 -16.01 0.18
N HIS A 30 4.32 -15.76 1.44
CA HIS A 30 3.43 -14.67 1.83
C HIS A 30 4.17 -13.50 2.48
N ALA A 31 5.49 -13.61 2.65
CA ALA A 31 6.30 -12.54 3.21
C ALA A 31 6.47 -11.40 2.17
N PRO A 32 6.29 -10.13 2.58
CA PRO A 32 6.53 -9.00 1.69
C PRO A 32 8.00 -8.95 1.25
N SER A 33 8.23 -8.58 -0.01
CA SER A 33 9.59 -8.38 -0.52
C SER A 33 10.29 -7.23 0.21
N LYS A 34 11.62 -7.21 0.15
CA LYS A 34 12.44 -6.12 0.73
C LYS A 34 11.96 -4.74 0.26
N THR A 35 11.69 -4.58 -1.04
CA THR A 35 11.25 -3.30 -1.61
C THR A 35 9.90 -2.87 -1.04
N ILE A 36 8.94 -3.79 -0.92
CA ILE A 36 7.63 -3.51 -0.34
C ILE A 36 7.79 -3.04 1.12
N CYS A 37 8.59 -3.73 1.92
CA CYS A 37 8.87 -3.31 3.30
C CYS A 37 9.48 -1.91 3.36
N GLU A 38 10.47 -1.62 2.52
CA GLU A 38 11.13 -0.32 2.50
C GLU A 38 10.18 0.82 2.09
N ASP A 39 9.32 0.59 1.09
CA ASP A 39 8.40 1.61 0.59
C ASP A 39 7.28 1.91 1.59
N TRP A 40 6.71 0.90 2.24
CA TRP A 40 5.78 1.11 3.36
C TRP A 40 6.45 1.89 4.49
N PHE A 41 7.68 1.54 4.87
CA PHE A 41 8.41 2.28 5.91
C PHE A 41 8.72 3.73 5.50
N LYS A 42 8.95 4.01 4.21
CA LYS A 42 9.07 5.39 3.71
C LYS A 42 7.74 6.14 3.84
N ARG A 43 6.60 5.50 3.55
CA ARG A 43 5.26 6.09 3.73
C ARG A 43 4.98 6.40 5.19
N PHE A 44 5.21 5.45 6.09
CA PHE A 44 5.02 5.67 7.54
C PHE A 44 5.90 6.79 8.09
N ARG A 45 7.16 6.91 7.63
CA ARG A 45 8.02 8.05 7.98
C ARG A 45 7.50 9.40 7.50
N ARG A 46 6.68 9.43 6.44
CA ARG A 46 6.01 10.63 5.93
C ARG A 46 4.69 10.93 6.65
N GLY A 47 4.30 10.10 7.63
CA GLY A 47 3.04 10.23 8.37
C GLY A 47 1.83 9.63 7.63
N ASP A 48 2.05 8.92 6.52
CA ASP A 48 0.99 8.20 5.81
C ASP A 48 0.86 6.81 6.40
N PHE A 49 -0.11 6.64 7.31
CA PHE A 49 -0.41 5.39 8.01
C PHE A 49 -1.63 4.66 7.44
N ASP A 50 -2.16 5.14 6.32
CA ASP A 50 -3.29 4.54 5.66
C ASP A 50 -2.88 3.20 5.01
N THR A 51 -3.36 2.11 5.61
CA THR A 51 -3.14 0.74 5.16
C THR A 51 -4.25 0.22 4.27
N GLU A 52 -5.31 1.00 4.05
CA GLU A 52 -6.37 0.60 3.13
C GLU A 52 -5.88 0.73 1.67
N ASP A 53 -6.29 -0.23 0.85
CA ASP A 53 -6.08 -0.15 -0.59
C ASP A 53 -6.96 1.00 -1.12
N LYS A 54 -6.33 2.14 -1.42
CA LYS A 54 -7.03 3.24 -2.08
C LYS A 54 -7.57 2.75 -3.41
N GLU A 55 -8.75 3.26 -3.79
CA GLU A 55 -9.28 3.04 -5.13
C GLU A 55 -8.18 3.33 -6.15
N ARG A 56 -7.78 2.29 -6.88
CA ARG A 56 -6.86 2.48 -7.99
C ARG A 56 -7.59 3.37 -8.99
N SER A 57 -6.98 4.51 -9.33
CA SER A 57 -7.40 5.30 -10.48
C SER A 57 -7.20 4.44 -11.74
N GLY A 58 -8.17 3.59 -12.01
CA GLY A 58 -8.25 2.75 -13.18
C GLY A 58 -8.93 3.49 -14.32
N ARG A 59 -9.24 2.74 -15.38
CA ARG A 59 -9.92 3.22 -16.58
C ARG A 59 -11.02 4.25 -16.21
N PRO A 60 -11.02 5.46 -16.82
CA PRO A 60 -12.12 6.40 -16.65
C PRO A 60 -13.45 5.68 -16.88
N LYS A 61 -14.46 5.96 -16.06
CA LYS A 61 -15.83 5.52 -16.33
C LYS A 61 -16.14 5.89 -17.79
N THR A 62 -16.71 4.96 -18.55
CA THR A 62 -17.17 5.22 -19.91
C THR A 62 -17.97 6.52 -19.88
N ILE A 63 -17.52 7.54 -20.62
CA ILE A 63 -18.22 8.81 -20.73
C ILE A 63 -19.63 8.49 -21.26
N GLU A 64 -20.67 8.89 -20.53
CA GLU A 64 -22.05 8.66 -20.97
C GLU A 64 -22.39 9.63 -22.10
N ASP A 65 -23.33 9.27 -22.97
CA ASP A 65 -23.72 10.11 -24.12
C ASP A 65 -24.20 11.51 -23.68
N ALA A 66 -24.73 11.63 -22.46
CA ALA A 66 -25.10 12.90 -21.86
C ALA A 66 -23.89 13.81 -21.59
N ASP A 67 -22.76 13.24 -21.16
CA ASP A 67 -21.50 13.97 -20.93
C ASP A 67 -20.87 14.40 -22.26
N LEU A 68 -21.02 13.56 -23.31
CA LEU A 68 -20.62 13.91 -24.68
C LEU A 68 -21.48 15.06 -25.24
N GLN A 69 -22.79 15.02 -25.00
CA GLN A 69 -23.72 16.04 -25.47
C GLN A 69 -23.41 17.41 -24.84
N ALA A 70 -23.07 17.44 -23.54
CA ALA A 70 -22.75 18.67 -22.81
C ALA A 70 -21.43 19.34 -23.23
N LEU A 71 -20.54 18.64 -23.96
CA LEU A 71 -19.30 19.21 -24.51
C LEU A 71 -19.48 19.83 -25.91
N LEU A 72 -20.60 19.53 -26.57
CA LEU A 72 -20.92 20.03 -27.91
C LEU A 72 -21.79 21.31 -27.89
N ASP A 73 -22.31 21.68 -26.72
CA ASP A 73 -23.01 22.95 -26.44
C ASP A 73 -22.02 24.06 -26.00
#